data_AF-A0A841DW43-F1
#
_entry.id   AF-A0A841DW43-F1
#
_cell.length_a   1.000
_cell.length_b   1.000
_cell.length_c   1.000
_cell.angle_alpha   90.00
_cell.angle_beta   90.00
_cell.angle_gamma   90.00
#
_symmetry.space_group_name_H-M   'P 1'
#
loop_
_entity.id
_entity.type
_entity.pdbx_description
1 polymer ?
#
loop_
_entity_poly.entity_id
_entity_poly.type
_entity_poly.pdbx_seq_one_letter_code
_entity_poly.pdbx_strand_id
1 'polypeptide(L)'
;MVTICIAFKLPPRYDQAARTISRHVARQSPSQFVLGERFAREDGEIPVAHSTVLQVEIDPADIPAMWDAVQQKVASHSSLRIDNAVYRHNPYGAVEAHWDASPEWTALQQDVVDAARPFCRMADKDPSGVSNEEILSFWQQNPDNRDRIEKFTQDHFAETGPWYSPHATFTWLDTEFEAHPDGLHDSDGVVTKEGFPDLEPLQAEYPAEAFNGAELGELCCFRRGGLGTCLDERADPITLPSRQEARAVRAATAGITSPAAAAGEPRPESDSAHRSTIDPERGRSGR
;
A
#
# COMPACT_ATOMS: atom_id res chain seq x y z
N MET A 1 -12.82 -19.55 -9.34
CA MET A 1 -12.17 -18.28 -8.93
C MET A 1 -11.71 -18.40 -7.49
N VAL A 2 -10.51 -17.90 -7.20
CA VAL A 2 -9.99 -17.68 -5.85
C VAL A 2 -9.67 -16.20 -5.70
N THR A 3 -9.70 -15.69 -4.47
CA THR A 3 -9.21 -14.35 -4.18
C THR A 3 -7.75 -14.42 -3.80
N ILE A 4 -6.93 -13.57 -4.40
CA ILE A 4 -5.52 -13.40 -4.08
C ILE A 4 -5.22 -11.96 -3.65
N CYS A 5 -4.15 -11.80 -2.91
CA CYS A 5 -3.61 -10.54 -2.43
C CYS A 5 -2.15 -10.44 -2.87
N ILE A 6 -1.81 -9.39 -3.62
CA ILE A 6 -0.44 -8.99 -3.88
C ILE A 6 -0.07 -7.98 -2.81
N ALA A 7 0.92 -8.29 -1.99
CA ALA A 7 1.24 -7.51 -0.81
C ALA A 7 2.72 -7.57 -0.44
N PHE A 8 3.19 -6.54 0.25
CA PHE A 8 4.50 -6.53 0.88
C PHE A 8 4.45 -7.23 2.22
N LYS A 9 5.41 -8.12 2.50
CA LYS A 9 5.68 -8.55 3.87
C LYS A 9 6.31 -7.42 4.65
N LEU A 10 5.93 -7.29 5.91
CA LEU A 10 6.64 -6.39 6.82
C LEU A 10 8.03 -6.97 7.13
N PRO A 11 9.09 -6.14 7.18
CA PRO A 11 10.41 -6.62 7.57
C PRO A 11 10.40 -7.21 8.99
N PRO A 12 11.32 -8.14 9.34
CA PRO A 12 11.22 -8.96 10.55
C PRO A 12 11.01 -8.17 11.86
N ARG A 13 11.67 -7.02 12.01
CA ARG A 13 11.51 -6.15 13.19
C ARG A 13 10.08 -5.61 13.30
N TYR A 14 9.46 -5.25 12.19
CA TYR A 14 8.12 -4.68 12.11
C TYR A 14 7.04 -5.74 12.23
N ASP A 15 7.27 -6.92 11.64
CA ASP A 15 6.41 -8.09 11.87
C ASP A 15 6.40 -8.47 13.37
N GLN A 16 7.54 -8.43 14.06
CA GLN A 16 7.60 -8.67 15.50
C GLN A 16 6.81 -7.63 16.31
N ALA A 17 6.91 -6.34 15.95
CA ALA A 17 6.14 -5.28 16.57
C ALA A 17 4.62 -5.48 16.34
N ALA A 18 4.22 -5.74 15.10
CA ALA A 18 2.84 -6.04 14.72
C ALA A 18 2.26 -7.22 15.53
N ARG A 19 3.00 -8.33 15.65
CA ARG A 19 2.61 -9.47 16.50
C ARG A 19 2.43 -9.11 17.96
N THR A 20 3.28 -8.22 18.47
CA THR A 20 3.24 -7.81 19.88
C THR A 20 2.02 -6.95 20.15
N ILE A 21 1.75 -5.97 19.28
CA ILE A 21 0.55 -5.13 19.31
C ILE A 21 -0.70 -6.00 19.18
N SER A 22 -0.74 -6.90 18.21
CA SER A 22 -1.86 -7.83 17.99
C SER A 22 -2.24 -8.61 19.26
N ARG A 23 -1.24 -9.22 19.93
CA ARG A 23 -1.46 -9.94 21.19
C ARG A 23 -1.87 -9.03 22.34
N HIS A 24 -1.33 -7.81 22.40
CA HIS A 24 -1.71 -6.85 23.43
C HIS A 24 -3.19 -6.49 23.31
N VAL A 25 -3.63 -6.16 22.10
CA VAL A 25 -5.04 -5.85 21.82
C VAL A 25 -5.94 -7.05 22.10
N ALA A 26 -5.56 -8.25 21.65
CA ALA A 26 -6.34 -9.47 21.86
C ALA A 26 -6.53 -9.85 23.34
N ARG A 27 -5.70 -9.33 24.26
CA ARG A 27 -5.89 -9.49 25.71
C ARG A 27 -6.91 -8.54 26.29
N GLN A 28 -7.19 -7.43 25.62
CA GLN A 28 -8.14 -6.40 26.05
C GLN A 28 -9.51 -6.58 25.41
N SER A 29 -9.55 -7.15 24.21
CA SER A 29 -10.76 -7.30 23.42
C SER A 29 -10.76 -8.64 22.68
N PRO A 30 -11.92 -9.33 22.59
CA PRO A 30 -12.08 -10.47 21.68
C PRO A 30 -11.59 -10.10 20.28
N SER A 31 -10.84 -11.00 19.63
CA SER A 31 -10.23 -10.77 18.32
C SER A 31 -10.49 -11.95 17.40
N GLN A 32 -10.91 -11.69 16.16
CA GLN A 32 -11.11 -12.69 15.12
C GLN A 32 -9.81 -13.44 14.87
N PHE A 33 -8.69 -12.70 14.82
CA PHE A 33 -7.36 -13.27 14.70
C PHE A 33 -6.33 -12.59 15.57
N VAL A 34 -5.26 -13.34 15.86
CA VAL A 34 -4.05 -12.83 16.50
C VAL A 34 -2.86 -13.20 15.62
N LEU A 35 -2.02 -12.22 15.28
CA LEU A 35 -0.85 -12.46 14.44
C LEU A 35 0.11 -13.46 15.08
N GLY A 36 0.50 -14.48 14.32
CA GLY A 36 1.38 -15.55 14.80
C GLY A 36 0.71 -16.67 15.56
N GLU A 37 -0.60 -16.62 15.75
CA GLU A 37 -1.39 -17.73 16.28
C GLU A 37 -2.19 -18.37 15.15
N ARG A 38 -2.57 -19.63 15.34
CA ARG A 38 -3.42 -20.32 14.36
C ARG A 38 -4.82 -19.71 14.40
N PHE A 39 -5.34 -19.41 13.24
CA PHE A 39 -6.69 -18.94 13.07
C PHE A 39 -7.68 -20.04 13.45
N ALA A 40 -8.60 -19.74 14.36
CA ALA A 40 -9.47 -20.75 14.98
C ALA A 40 -10.61 -21.23 14.05
N ARG A 41 -10.96 -20.43 13.03
CA ARG A 41 -12.12 -20.67 12.15
C ARG A 41 -11.76 -21.34 10.82
N GLU A 42 -10.47 -21.50 10.50
CA GLU A 42 -10.00 -22.17 9.27
C GLU A 42 -8.95 -23.23 9.59
N ASP A 43 -8.40 -23.89 8.57
CA ASP A 43 -7.54 -25.09 8.62
C ASP A 43 -6.17 -24.91 9.35
N GLY A 44 -6.10 -24.01 10.32
CA GLY A 44 -4.98 -23.80 11.23
C GLY A 44 -3.91 -22.86 10.67
N GLU A 45 -4.31 -21.92 9.82
CA GLU A 45 -3.43 -20.97 9.14
C GLU A 45 -2.98 -19.86 10.07
N ILE A 46 -1.79 -19.29 9.84
CA ILE A 46 -1.21 -18.27 10.71
C ILE A 46 -1.22 -16.94 9.98
N PRO A 47 -2.04 -15.96 10.41
CA PRO A 47 -2.07 -14.64 9.79
C PRO A 47 -0.70 -13.96 9.84
N VAL A 48 -0.32 -13.34 8.73
CA VAL A 48 0.93 -12.58 8.57
C VAL A 48 0.63 -11.10 8.41
N ALA A 49 1.45 -10.26 9.02
CA ALA A 49 1.35 -8.81 8.82
C ALA A 49 1.90 -8.46 7.44
N HIS A 50 1.08 -7.79 6.65
CA HIS A 50 1.42 -7.42 5.27
C HIS A 50 0.79 -6.07 4.91
N SER A 51 1.29 -5.46 3.84
CA SER A 51 0.68 -4.28 3.24
C SER A 51 0.19 -4.58 1.85
N THR A 52 -1.13 -4.58 1.70
CA THR A 52 -1.80 -4.95 0.46
C THR A 52 -1.59 -3.88 -0.61
N VAL A 53 -1.15 -4.31 -1.78
CA VAL A 53 -1.04 -3.48 -2.98
C VAL A 53 -2.28 -3.66 -3.85
N LEU A 54 -2.70 -4.91 -4.05
CA LEU A 54 -3.83 -5.28 -4.92
C LEU A 54 -4.52 -6.55 -4.41
N GLN A 55 -5.84 -6.56 -4.40
CA GLN A 55 -6.64 -7.76 -4.14
C GLN A 55 -7.58 -8.03 -5.32
N VAL A 56 -7.57 -9.25 -5.85
CA VAL A 56 -8.30 -9.62 -7.06
C VAL A 56 -8.85 -11.04 -6.99
N GLU A 57 -9.84 -11.32 -7.82
CA GLU A 57 -10.31 -12.67 -8.08
C GLU A 57 -9.75 -13.18 -9.42
N ILE A 58 -9.23 -14.41 -9.39
CA ILE A 58 -8.51 -15.02 -10.51
C ILE A 58 -8.83 -16.52 -10.61
N ASP A 59 -8.73 -17.09 -11.81
CA ASP A 59 -8.70 -18.55 -11.96
C ASP A 59 -7.36 -19.07 -11.43
N PRO A 60 -7.33 -20.07 -10.53
CA PRO A 60 -6.08 -20.65 -10.05
C PRO A 60 -5.08 -21.04 -11.15
N ALA A 61 -5.57 -21.41 -12.35
CA ALA A 61 -4.71 -21.75 -13.49
C ALA A 61 -3.95 -20.54 -14.07
N ASP A 62 -4.46 -19.32 -13.89
CA ASP A 62 -3.89 -18.08 -14.43
C ASP A 62 -2.90 -17.41 -13.46
N ILE A 63 -2.85 -17.84 -12.18
CA ILE A 63 -1.98 -17.25 -11.15
C ILE A 63 -0.50 -17.21 -11.58
N PRO A 64 0.11 -18.29 -12.10
CA PRO A 64 1.51 -18.26 -12.50
C PRO A 64 1.80 -17.23 -13.59
N ALA A 65 0.95 -17.17 -14.63
CA ALA A 65 1.13 -16.23 -15.74
C ALA A 65 0.93 -14.77 -15.31
N MET A 66 -0.03 -14.52 -14.42
CA MET A 66 -0.24 -13.22 -13.80
C MET A 66 0.97 -12.80 -12.96
N TRP A 67 1.49 -13.71 -12.14
CA TRP A 67 2.63 -13.43 -11.26
C TRP A 67 3.92 -13.16 -12.06
N ASP A 68 4.17 -13.92 -13.12
CA ASP A 68 5.29 -13.67 -14.05
C ASP A 68 5.19 -12.28 -14.68
N ALA A 69 3.99 -11.86 -15.10
CA ALA A 69 3.75 -10.53 -15.66
C ALA A 69 3.99 -9.41 -14.64
N VAL A 70 3.52 -9.60 -13.40
CA VAL A 70 3.79 -8.68 -12.28
C VAL A 70 5.29 -8.60 -12.02
N GLN A 71 5.98 -9.73 -11.91
CA GLN A 71 7.42 -9.79 -11.67
C GLN A 71 8.21 -9.02 -12.72
N GLN A 72 7.89 -9.18 -14.01
CA GLN A 72 8.54 -8.46 -15.09
C GLN A 72 8.34 -6.94 -14.99
N LYS A 73 7.15 -6.49 -14.60
CA LYS A 73 6.84 -5.06 -14.45
C LYS A 73 7.53 -4.44 -13.24
N VAL A 74 7.47 -5.12 -12.09
CA VAL A 74 8.01 -4.57 -10.85
C VAL A 74 9.53 -4.70 -10.71
N ALA A 75 10.20 -5.50 -11.56
CA ALA A 75 11.65 -5.72 -11.50
C ALA A 75 12.51 -4.44 -11.59
N SER A 76 11.96 -3.34 -12.14
CA SER A 76 12.66 -2.05 -12.23
C SER A 76 12.46 -1.13 -11.01
N HIS A 77 11.54 -1.49 -10.11
CA HIS A 77 11.27 -0.73 -8.90
C HIS A 77 12.30 -1.04 -7.81
N SER A 78 12.52 -0.07 -6.94
CA SER A 78 13.28 -0.27 -5.71
C SER A 78 12.36 -0.59 -4.54
N SER A 79 12.93 -1.08 -3.44
CA SER A 79 12.23 -1.15 -2.16
C SER A 79 11.52 0.17 -1.84
N LEU A 80 10.33 0.06 -1.25
CA LEU A 80 9.51 1.20 -0.85
C LEU A 80 9.83 1.59 0.58
N ARG A 81 9.83 2.88 0.89
CA ARG A 81 10.09 3.36 2.24
C ARG A 81 8.76 3.69 2.93
N ILE A 82 8.62 3.28 4.18
CA ILE A 82 7.52 3.72 5.05
C ILE A 82 7.84 5.11 5.60
N ASP A 83 6.94 6.07 5.42
CA ASP A 83 7.07 7.43 5.92
C ASP A 83 5.75 7.92 6.55
N ASN A 84 5.86 8.68 7.64
CA ASN A 84 4.72 9.23 8.39
C ASN A 84 3.72 8.18 8.90
N ALA A 85 4.25 7.06 9.40
CA ALA A 85 3.44 5.98 9.96
C ALA A 85 2.64 6.43 11.18
N VAL A 86 1.34 6.07 11.21
CA VAL A 86 0.39 6.36 12.30
C VAL A 86 -0.50 5.14 12.56
N TYR A 87 -0.89 4.92 13.81
CA TYR A 87 -1.92 3.91 14.11
C TYR A 87 -3.32 4.49 13.98
N ARG A 88 -4.23 3.70 13.42
CA ARG A 88 -5.66 4.00 13.33
C ARG A 88 -6.47 2.72 13.49
N HIS A 89 -7.75 2.89 13.77
CA HIS A 89 -8.71 1.83 13.52
C HIS A 89 -9.23 1.95 12.11
N ASN A 90 -9.37 0.81 11.43
CA ASN A 90 -10.11 0.75 10.20
C ASN A 90 -11.63 0.85 10.46
N PRO A 91 -12.44 0.96 9.41
CA PRO A 91 -13.91 1.05 9.51
C PRO A 91 -14.54 -0.14 10.25
N TYR A 92 -13.87 -1.30 10.26
CA TYR A 92 -14.25 -2.52 10.96
C TYR A 92 -13.60 -2.65 12.34
N GLY A 93 -13.01 -1.57 12.88
CA GLY A 93 -12.41 -1.54 14.21
C GLY A 93 -11.05 -2.23 14.31
N ALA A 94 -10.55 -2.81 13.22
CA ALA A 94 -9.25 -3.47 13.20
C ALA A 94 -8.14 -2.45 13.49
N VAL A 95 -7.15 -2.83 14.27
CA VAL A 95 -6.00 -1.96 14.55
C VAL A 95 -5.02 -2.05 13.40
N GLU A 96 -4.68 -0.91 12.80
CA GLU A 96 -3.81 -0.83 11.63
C GLU A 96 -2.73 0.23 11.81
N ALA A 97 -1.58 0.02 11.16
CA ALA A 97 -0.64 1.10 10.87
C ALA A 97 -0.84 1.58 9.44
N HIS A 98 -1.05 2.88 9.26
CA HIS A 98 -1.12 3.55 7.96
C HIS A 98 0.13 4.40 7.74
N TRP A 99 0.52 4.61 6.49
CA TRP A 99 1.60 5.54 6.13
C TRP A 99 1.32 6.22 4.79
N ASP A 100 2.12 7.23 4.47
CA ASP A 100 1.90 8.01 3.26
C ASP A 100 2.18 7.18 2.00
N ALA A 101 1.28 7.30 1.02
CA ALA A 101 1.51 6.79 -0.33
C ALA A 101 2.57 7.66 -1.03
N SER A 102 3.81 7.18 -1.04
CA SER A 102 4.88 7.86 -1.78
C SER A 102 4.64 7.76 -3.31
N PRO A 103 5.23 8.65 -4.12
CA PRO A 103 5.16 8.52 -5.57
C PRO A 103 5.65 7.16 -6.09
N GLU A 104 6.64 6.56 -5.44
CA GLU A 104 7.14 5.22 -5.75
C GLU A 104 6.12 4.12 -5.43
N TRP A 105 5.38 4.24 -4.31
CA TRP A 105 4.27 3.32 -4.00
C TRP A 105 3.21 3.39 -5.10
N THR A 106 2.74 4.58 -5.44
CA THR A 106 1.70 4.77 -6.46
C THR A 106 2.14 4.23 -7.82
N ALA A 107 3.39 4.47 -8.22
CA ALA A 107 3.93 3.94 -9.47
C ALA A 107 4.00 2.40 -9.46
N LEU A 108 4.49 1.79 -8.37
CA LEU A 108 4.55 0.33 -8.24
C LEU A 108 3.14 -0.28 -8.26
N GLN A 109 2.21 0.30 -7.52
CA GLN A 109 0.83 -0.18 -7.46
C GLN A 109 0.16 -0.14 -8.83
N GLN A 110 0.36 0.95 -9.59
CA GLN A 110 -0.15 1.05 -10.95
C GLN A 110 0.44 -0.02 -11.88
N ASP A 111 1.75 -0.28 -11.80
CA ASP A 111 2.40 -1.31 -12.60
C ASP A 111 1.92 -2.73 -12.24
N VAL A 112 1.72 -3.01 -10.95
CA VAL A 112 1.12 -4.28 -10.46
C VAL A 112 -0.30 -4.43 -11.02
N VAL A 113 -1.11 -3.40 -10.93
CA VAL A 113 -2.49 -3.38 -11.43
C VAL A 113 -2.54 -3.64 -12.93
N ASP A 114 -1.74 -2.91 -13.71
CA ASP A 114 -1.77 -3.02 -15.17
C ASP A 114 -1.26 -4.39 -15.64
N ALA A 115 -0.30 -4.99 -14.92
CA ALA A 115 0.17 -6.35 -15.16
C ALA A 115 -0.90 -7.41 -14.85
N ALA A 116 -1.62 -7.26 -13.73
CA ALA A 116 -2.59 -8.25 -13.27
C ALA A 116 -3.93 -8.21 -14.03
N ARG A 117 -4.36 -7.01 -14.46
CA ARG A 117 -5.69 -6.76 -15.07
C ARG A 117 -6.12 -7.75 -16.17
N PRO A 118 -5.24 -8.23 -17.08
CA PRO A 118 -5.66 -9.18 -18.12
C PRO A 118 -6.12 -10.56 -17.61
N PHE A 119 -5.74 -10.92 -16.37
CA PHE A 119 -5.94 -12.27 -15.81
C PHE A 119 -7.05 -12.33 -14.77
N CYS A 120 -7.46 -11.19 -14.22
CA CYS A 120 -8.28 -11.14 -13.03
C CYS A 120 -9.40 -10.13 -13.14
N ARG A 121 -10.38 -10.27 -12.24
CA ARG A 121 -11.39 -9.26 -11.95
C ARG A 121 -11.15 -8.68 -10.57
N MET A 122 -11.59 -7.45 -10.33
CA MET A 122 -11.63 -6.93 -8.97
C MET A 122 -12.47 -7.86 -8.09
N ALA A 123 -12.05 -8.07 -6.85
CA ALA A 123 -12.80 -8.92 -5.93
C ALA A 123 -14.20 -8.32 -5.69
N ASP A 124 -15.24 -9.16 -5.75
CA ASP A 124 -16.62 -8.70 -5.55
C ASP A 124 -16.90 -8.37 -4.08
N LYS A 125 -16.07 -8.92 -3.18
CA LYS A 125 -16.23 -8.83 -1.73
C LYS A 125 -15.03 -8.19 -1.07
N ASP A 126 -15.31 -7.41 -0.03
CA ASP A 126 -14.30 -6.85 0.87
C ASP A 126 -13.61 -7.96 1.71
N PRO A 127 -12.58 -7.63 2.52
CA PRO A 127 -11.96 -8.54 3.48
C PRO A 127 -12.90 -9.22 4.48
N SER A 128 -14.06 -8.63 4.78
CA SER A 128 -15.05 -9.16 5.74
C SER A 128 -16.03 -10.16 5.09
N GLY A 129 -16.06 -10.22 3.76
CA GLY A 129 -16.93 -11.10 2.98
C GLY A 129 -18.24 -10.44 2.53
N VAL A 130 -18.41 -9.15 2.81
CA VAL A 130 -19.54 -8.32 2.38
C VAL A 130 -19.32 -7.87 0.93
N SER A 131 -20.39 -7.80 0.15
CA SER A 131 -20.30 -7.34 -1.24
C SER A 131 -19.89 -5.88 -1.31
N ASN A 132 -18.91 -5.57 -2.16
CA ASN A 132 -18.52 -4.20 -2.47
C ASN A 132 -19.71 -3.41 -3.08
N GLU A 133 -20.61 -4.07 -3.82
CA GLU A 133 -21.82 -3.44 -4.37
C GLU A 133 -22.86 -3.11 -3.28
N GLU A 134 -23.05 -3.99 -2.30
CA GLU A 134 -23.96 -3.75 -1.17
C GLU A 134 -23.47 -2.59 -0.32
N ILE A 135 -22.15 -2.57 -0.07
CA ILE A 135 -21.46 -1.49 0.62
C ILE A 135 -21.70 -0.15 -0.13
N LEU A 136 -21.43 -0.11 -1.43
CA LEU A 136 -21.64 1.09 -2.26
C LEU A 136 -23.12 1.52 -2.33
N SER A 137 -24.05 0.58 -2.44
CA SER A 137 -25.49 0.85 -2.57
C SER A 137 -26.06 1.46 -1.28
N PHE A 138 -25.68 0.92 -0.14
CA PHE A 138 -26.04 1.48 1.14
C PHE A 138 -25.47 2.89 1.31
N TRP A 139 -24.22 3.13 0.91
CA TRP A 139 -23.61 4.46 0.98
C TRP A 139 -24.35 5.51 0.16
N GLN A 140 -24.82 5.15 -1.04
CA GLN A 140 -25.61 6.04 -1.88
C GLN A 140 -26.96 6.42 -1.24
N GLN A 141 -27.52 5.55 -0.41
CA GLN A 141 -28.80 5.76 0.27
C GLN A 141 -28.68 6.57 1.56
N ASN A 142 -27.46 6.75 2.10
CA ASN A 142 -27.21 7.38 3.40
C ASN A 142 -26.23 8.57 3.29
N PRO A 143 -26.68 9.72 2.73
CA PRO A 143 -25.81 10.85 2.39
C PRO A 143 -25.14 11.55 3.58
N ASP A 144 -25.62 11.36 4.80
CA ASP A 144 -24.97 11.88 6.02
C ASP A 144 -23.62 11.18 6.31
N ASN A 145 -23.36 10.04 5.67
CA ASN A 145 -22.09 9.34 5.76
C ASN A 145 -21.05 9.86 4.75
N ARG A 146 -21.31 10.93 3.98
CA ARG A 146 -20.42 11.39 2.90
C ARG A 146 -18.97 11.67 3.35
N ASP A 147 -18.79 12.31 4.51
CA ASP A 147 -17.45 12.57 5.06
C ASP A 147 -16.76 11.29 5.54
N ARG A 148 -17.54 10.31 6.02
CA ARG A 148 -17.04 8.97 6.36
C ARG A 148 -16.69 8.19 5.10
N ILE A 149 -17.42 8.39 4.01
CA ILE A 149 -17.19 7.79 2.68
C ILE A 149 -15.95 8.37 2.03
N GLU A 150 -15.75 9.69 2.07
CA GLU A 150 -14.55 10.35 1.57
C GLU A 150 -13.32 9.85 2.34
N LYS A 151 -13.43 9.75 3.67
CA LYS A 151 -12.38 9.20 4.52
C LYS A 151 -12.14 7.70 4.31
N PHE A 152 -13.18 6.87 4.20
CA PHE A 152 -13.06 5.44 3.87
C PHE A 152 -12.38 5.26 2.51
N THR A 153 -12.83 6.02 1.51
CA THR A 153 -12.30 5.94 0.16
C THR A 153 -10.87 6.44 0.13
N GLN A 154 -10.46 7.43 0.92
CA GLN A 154 -9.07 7.87 1.04
C GLN A 154 -8.19 6.90 1.86
N ASP A 155 -8.75 6.30 2.92
CA ASP A 155 -8.01 5.43 3.85
C ASP A 155 -7.88 3.99 3.32
N HIS A 156 -8.78 3.53 2.44
CA HIS A 156 -8.79 2.18 1.88
C HIS A 156 -8.64 2.14 0.36
N PHE A 157 -8.86 3.26 -0.34
CA PHE A 157 -8.63 3.36 -1.78
C PHE A 157 -7.70 4.55 -2.12
N ALA A 158 -6.91 4.43 -3.18
CA ALA A 158 -6.05 5.50 -3.65
C ALA A 158 -6.93 6.54 -4.36
N GLU A 159 -6.57 7.83 -4.27
CA GLU A 159 -7.32 8.93 -4.90
C GLU A 159 -7.55 8.76 -6.43
N THR A 160 -6.80 7.85 -7.07
CA THR A 160 -6.82 7.62 -8.53
C THR A 160 -7.35 6.25 -8.95
N GLY A 161 -7.93 5.45 -8.04
CA GLY A 161 -8.58 4.18 -8.40
C GLY A 161 -8.89 3.27 -7.20
N PRO A 162 -9.48 2.08 -7.42
CA PRO A 162 -9.93 1.17 -6.36
C PRO A 162 -8.77 0.41 -5.67
N TRP A 163 -7.67 1.09 -5.32
CA TRP A 163 -6.41 0.49 -4.88
C TRP A 163 -6.09 0.77 -3.43
N TYR A 164 -5.51 -0.14 -2.66
CA TYR A 164 -5.31 0.09 -1.24
C TYR A 164 -4.32 1.22 -0.92
N SER A 165 -4.74 2.16 -0.05
CA SER A 165 -3.80 3.06 0.61
C SER A 165 -2.84 2.24 1.48
N PRO A 166 -1.57 2.65 1.64
CA PRO A 166 -0.59 1.84 2.35
C PRO A 166 -0.94 1.69 3.83
N HIS A 167 -1.23 0.46 4.23
CA HIS A 167 -1.47 0.11 5.63
C HIS A 167 -1.10 -1.34 5.90
N ALA A 168 -1.01 -1.72 7.18
CA ALA A 168 -0.91 -3.10 7.63
C ALA A 168 -1.87 -3.33 8.80
N THR A 169 -2.73 -4.34 8.66
CA THR A 169 -3.68 -4.75 9.70
C THR A 169 -2.99 -5.65 10.72
N PHE A 170 -3.11 -5.32 12.00
CA PHE A 170 -2.47 -6.06 13.10
C PHE A 170 -3.41 -7.00 13.82
N THR A 171 -4.67 -6.62 13.98
CA THR A 171 -5.68 -7.46 14.61
C THR A 171 -7.05 -7.01 14.17
N TRP A 172 -7.96 -7.96 14.01
CA TRP A 172 -9.36 -7.69 13.75
C TRP A 172 -10.13 -8.12 14.99
N LEU A 173 -10.89 -7.19 15.57
CA LEU A 173 -11.69 -7.45 16.76
C LEU A 173 -12.84 -8.43 16.46
N ASP A 174 -13.07 -9.41 17.34
CA ASP A 174 -14.22 -10.33 17.32
C ASP A 174 -15.38 -9.63 17.99
N THR A 175 -15.84 -8.62 17.31
CA THR A 175 -17.02 -7.89 17.69
C THR A 175 -18.22 -8.58 17.04
N GLU A 176 -19.31 -8.76 17.78
CA GLU A 176 -20.66 -9.06 17.22
C GLU A 176 -21.20 -7.90 16.37
N PHE A 177 -20.31 -7.08 15.83
CA PHE A 177 -20.64 -6.06 14.89
C PHE A 177 -20.89 -6.74 13.55
N GLU A 178 -22.15 -6.77 13.13
CA GLU A 178 -22.44 -6.99 11.71
C GLU A 178 -21.74 -5.86 10.95
N ALA A 179 -20.96 -6.23 9.93
CA ALA A 179 -20.43 -5.27 8.98
C ALA A 179 -21.62 -4.65 8.24
N HIS A 180 -22.16 -3.57 8.80
CA HIS A 180 -23.24 -2.79 8.22
C HIS A 180 -22.62 -1.58 7.52
N PRO A 181 -23.17 -1.09 6.40
CA PRO A 181 -22.39 -0.17 5.58
C PRO A 181 -22.40 1.29 6.08
N ASP A 182 -23.00 1.59 7.22
CA ASP A 182 -22.88 2.84 8.02
C ASP A 182 -21.79 2.76 9.10
N GLY A 183 -21.21 1.58 9.34
CA GLY A 183 -20.19 1.32 10.36
C GLY A 183 -20.44 0.03 11.12
N LEU A 184 -19.71 -0.16 12.23
CA LEU A 184 -19.91 -1.30 13.12
C LEU A 184 -21.09 -1.04 14.07
N HIS A 185 -22.17 -1.81 13.95
CA HIS A 185 -23.34 -1.74 14.82
C HIS A 185 -23.32 -2.89 15.81
N ASP A 186 -23.32 -2.62 17.13
CA ASP A 186 -23.55 -3.68 18.10
C ASP A 186 -24.96 -4.27 17.91
N SER A 187 -25.29 -5.31 18.68
CA SER A 187 -26.63 -5.90 18.73
C SER A 187 -27.74 -4.86 19.03
N ASP A 188 -27.39 -3.68 19.53
CA ASP A 188 -28.28 -2.59 19.89
C ASP A 188 -28.28 -1.43 18.87
N GLY A 189 -27.52 -1.54 17.76
CA GLY A 189 -27.56 -0.63 16.63
C GLY A 189 -26.79 0.68 16.81
N VAL A 190 -25.85 0.78 17.76
CA VAL A 190 -25.07 2.02 18.00
C VAL A 190 -23.59 1.81 17.70
N VAL A 191 -23.06 2.58 16.74
CA VAL A 191 -21.61 2.71 16.51
C VAL A 191 -20.99 3.54 17.65
N THR A 192 -20.63 2.92 18.77
CA THR A 192 -19.82 3.61 19.78
C THR A 192 -18.34 3.27 19.61
N LYS A 193 -17.51 4.31 19.47
CA LYS A 193 -16.04 4.22 19.65
C LYS A 193 -15.66 3.65 21.02
N GLU A 194 -16.60 3.61 21.97
CA GLU A 194 -16.42 3.18 23.35
C GLU A 194 -16.07 1.69 23.49
N GLY A 195 -16.13 0.90 22.40
CA GLY A 195 -15.70 -0.50 22.38
C GLY A 195 -14.31 -0.76 21.78
N PHE A 196 -13.66 0.23 21.15
CA PHE A 196 -12.33 0.01 20.56
C PHE A 196 -11.23 0.15 21.62
N PRO A 197 -10.20 -0.71 21.59
CA PRO A 197 -9.08 -0.62 22.50
C PRO A 197 -8.37 0.72 22.29
N ASP A 198 -8.07 1.40 23.40
CA ASP A 198 -7.32 2.64 23.36
C ASP A 198 -5.93 2.41 22.76
N LEU A 199 -5.60 3.20 21.73
CA LEU A 199 -4.32 3.11 21.06
C LEU A 199 -3.24 3.95 21.75
N GLU A 200 -3.57 4.86 22.67
CA GLU A 200 -2.57 5.69 23.37
C GLU A 200 -1.53 4.84 24.13
N PRO A 201 -1.91 3.81 24.91
CA PRO A 201 -0.93 2.93 25.56
C PRO A 201 -0.02 2.20 24.55
N LEU A 202 -0.61 1.77 23.42
CA LEU A 202 0.15 1.12 22.34
C LEU A 202 1.13 2.08 21.68
N GLN A 203 0.75 3.34 21.45
CA GLN A 203 1.62 4.37 20.89
C GLN A 203 2.78 4.71 21.84
N ALA A 204 2.53 4.70 23.16
CA ALA A 204 3.58 4.95 24.14
C ALA A 204 4.61 3.81 24.21
N GLU A 205 4.16 2.55 24.12
CA GLU A 205 5.04 1.37 24.19
C GLU A 205 5.69 1.04 22.84
N TYR A 206 4.96 1.20 21.75
CA TYR A 206 5.36 0.91 20.37
C TYR A 206 4.99 2.07 19.44
N PRO A 207 5.76 3.18 19.43
CA PRO A 207 5.43 4.33 18.58
C PRO A 207 5.32 3.93 17.11
N ALA A 208 4.27 4.41 16.42
CA ALA A 208 4.08 4.14 14.99
C ALA A 208 5.28 4.66 14.17
N GLU A 209 5.93 5.71 14.65
CA GLU A 209 7.16 6.26 14.07
C GLU A 209 8.31 5.26 14.04
N ALA A 210 8.26 4.18 14.83
CA ALA A 210 9.22 3.10 14.72
C ALA A 210 9.25 2.50 13.32
N PHE A 211 8.11 2.48 12.62
CA PHE A 211 7.96 2.02 11.23
C PHE A 211 8.59 2.97 10.21
N ASN A 212 8.83 4.25 10.55
CA ASN A 212 9.40 5.21 9.62
C ASN A 212 10.83 4.81 9.21
N GLY A 213 11.10 4.89 7.92
CA GLY A 213 12.37 4.48 7.33
C GLY A 213 12.51 2.98 7.07
N ALA A 214 11.52 2.15 7.42
CA ALA A 214 11.46 0.76 7.02
C ALA A 214 11.47 0.64 5.50
N GLU A 215 12.19 -0.36 4.97
CA GLU A 215 12.14 -0.70 3.55
C GLU A 215 11.25 -1.94 3.32
N LEU A 216 10.18 -1.79 2.55
CA LEU A 216 9.36 -2.87 2.02
C LEU A 216 10.03 -3.40 0.74
N GLY A 217 10.69 -4.55 0.85
CA GLY A 217 11.49 -5.14 -0.22
C GLY A 217 10.96 -6.47 -0.75
N GLU A 218 10.04 -7.14 -0.05
CA GLU A 218 9.57 -8.48 -0.41
C GLU A 218 8.08 -8.42 -0.81
N LEU A 219 7.82 -8.45 -2.12
CA LEU A 219 6.46 -8.49 -2.68
C LEU A 219 6.05 -9.95 -2.90
N CYS A 220 4.90 -10.32 -2.38
CA CYS A 220 4.41 -11.70 -2.36
C CYS A 220 3.03 -11.80 -3.01
N CYS A 221 2.69 -13.00 -3.49
CA CYS A 221 1.35 -13.35 -3.91
C CYS A 221 0.76 -14.30 -2.87
N PHE A 222 -0.24 -13.82 -2.14
CA PHE A 222 -0.94 -14.60 -1.14
C PHE A 222 -2.29 -15.03 -1.67
N ARG A 223 -2.72 -16.25 -1.37
CA ARG A 223 -4.14 -16.56 -1.45
C ARG A 223 -4.85 -15.97 -0.25
N ARG A 224 -6.02 -15.41 -0.47
CA ARG A 224 -6.84 -14.94 0.64
C ARG A 224 -7.59 -16.13 1.27
N GLY A 225 -7.34 -16.37 2.55
CA GLY A 225 -8.18 -17.17 3.42
C GLY A 225 -9.40 -16.37 3.90
N GLY A 226 -10.20 -16.96 4.77
CA GLY A 226 -11.34 -16.32 5.40
C GLY A 226 -10.93 -15.12 6.26
N LEU A 227 -11.86 -14.16 6.36
CA LEU A 227 -11.68 -12.92 7.10
C LEU A 227 -10.40 -12.13 6.73
N GLY A 228 -10.00 -12.19 5.45
CA GLY A 228 -8.92 -11.35 4.92
C GLY A 228 -7.51 -11.84 5.24
N THR A 229 -7.35 -13.06 5.78
CA THR A 229 -6.04 -13.63 6.05
C THR A 229 -5.30 -13.94 4.75
N CYS A 230 -3.97 -13.72 4.73
CA CYS A 230 -3.12 -14.01 3.58
C CYS A 230 -2.35 -15.30 3.80
N LEU A 231 -2.47 -16.21 2.83
CA LEU A 231 -1.90 -17.55 2.80
C LEU A 231 -0.73 -17.57 1.84
N ASP A 232 0.42 -18.06 2.29
CA ASP A 232 1.62 -18.19 1.46
C ASP A 232 1.35 -19.22 0.36
N GLU A 233 0.93 -18.75 -0.81
CA GLU A 233 0.93 -19.57 -2.00
C GLU A 233 2.35 -19.62 -2.56
N ARG A 234 2.71 -20.79 -3.09
CA ARG A 234 4.07 -21.24 -3.44
C ARG A 234 4.75 -20.45 -4.57
N ALA A 235 4.37 -19.20 -4.80
CA ALA A 235 5.08 -18.29 -5.69
C ALA A 235 6.30 -17.75 -4.95
N ASP A 236 7.48 -17.89 -5.56
CA ASP A 236 8.69 -17.31 -4.99
C ASP A 236 8.50 -15.79 -4.82
N PRO A 237 8.82 -15.24 -3.64
CA PRO A 237 8.66 -13.82 -3.38
C PRO A 237 9.56 -13.00 -4.32
N ILE A 238 9.06 -11.86 -4.78
CA ILE A 238 9.85 -10.91 -5.56
C ILE A 238 10.62 -10.04 -4.58
N THR A 239 11.94 -10.18 -4.59
CA THR A 239 12.84 -9.30 -3.84
C THR A 239 13.18 -8.08 -4.70
N LEU A 240 12.69 -6.91 -4.30
CA LEU A 240 13.05 -5.64 -4.90
C LEU A 240 14.47 -5.24 -4.43
N PRO A 241 15.32 -4.69 -5.31
CA PRO A 241 16.60 -4.17 -4.90
C PRO A 241 16.41 -3.04 -3.90
N SER A 242 17.30 -2.95 -2.91
CA SER A 242 17.30 -1.83 -1.97
C SER A 242 17.42 -0.50 -2.71
N ARG A 243 16.95 0.60 -2.11
CA ARG A 243 17.07 1.93 -2.72
C ARG A 243 18.53 2.29 -3.01
N GLN A 244 19.47 1.82 -2.17
CA GLN A 244 20.90 2.01 -2.38
C GLN A 244 21.41 1.24 -3.61
N GLU A 245 21.03 -0.03 -3.78
CA GLU A 245 21.39 -0.84 -4.95
C GLU A 245 20.80 -0.25 -6.23
N ALA A 246 19.52 0.12 -6.21
CA ALA A 246 18.86 0.73 -7.36
C ALA A 246 19.48 2.10 -7.74
N ARG A 247 20.01 2.86 -6.78
CA ARG A 247 20.79 4.08 -7.05
C ARG A 247 22.14 3.75 -7.67
N ALA A 248 22.84 2.74 -7.17
CA ALA A 248 24.14 2.32 -7.70
C ALA A 248 24.02 1.84 -9.17
N VAL A 249 23.00 1.04 -9.49
CA VAL A 249 22.73 0.56 -10.86
C VAL A 249 22.42 1.74 -11.81
N ARG A 250 21.58 2.69 -11.37
CA ARG A 250 21.29 3.90 -12.16
C ARG A 250 22.52 4.76 -12.40
N ALA A 251 23.35 4.96 -11.38
CA ALA A 251 24.60 5.72 -11.51
C ALA A 251 25.59 5.03 -12.47
N ALA A 252 25.74 3.71 -12.38
CA ALA A 252 26.57 2.94 -13.29
C ALA A 252 26.08 3.03 -14.74
N THR A 253 24.77 2.92 -14.96
CA THR A 253 24.17 2.99 -16.31
C THR A 253 24.30 4.39 -16.91
N ALA A 254 24.09 5.44 -16.11
CA ALA A 254 24.27 6.83 -16.55
C ALA A 254 25.73 7.17 -16.92
N GLY A 255 26.71 6.55 -16.23
CA GLY A 255 28.13 6.68 -16.54
C GLY A 255 28.55 5.97 -17.83
N ILE A 256 27.84 4.92 -18.24
CA ILE A 256 28.11 4.17 -19.49
C ILE A 256 27.57 4.94 -20.72
N THR A 257 26.53 5.77 -20.53
CA THR A 257 25.95 6.60 -21.60
C THR A 257 26.66 7.95 -21.82
N SER A 258 27.88 8.14 -21.33
CA SER A 258 28.70 9.31 -21.68
C SER A 258 29.62 8.93 -22.85
N PRO A 259 29.29 9.26 -24.12
CA PRO A 259 30.17 8.97 -25.22
C PRO A 259 31.31 9.99 -25.23
N ALA A 260 32.49 9.48 -25.60
CA ALA A 260 33.64 10.26 -26.01
C ALA A 260 33.24 11.43 -26.93
N ALA A 261 33.22 12.64 -26.37
CA ALA A 261 33.21 13.89 -27.11
C ALA A 261 34.44 14.71 -26.69
N ALA A 262 35.62 14.17 -26.97
CA ALA A 262 36.89 14.90 -26.91
C ALA A 262 37.96 14.24 -27.80
N ALA A 263 37.62 13.90 -29.03
CA ALA A 263 38.62 13.82 -30.09
C ALA A 263 38.55 15.16 -30.83
N GLY A 264 39.54 16.00 -30.57
CA GLY A 264 39.59 17.38 -31.05
C GLY A 264 39.66 17.48 -32.57
N GLU A 265 38.81 18.33 -33.13
CA GLU A 265 39.07 18.96 -34.41
C GLU A 265 39.69 20.34 -34.17
N PRO A 266 40.77 20.70 -34.87
CA PRO A 266 41.39 22.02 -34.74
C PRO A 266 40.48 23.08 -35.38
N ARG A 267 40.17 24.12 -34.61
CA ARG A 267 39.50 25.33 -35.10
C ARG A 267 40.39 26.02 -36.15
N PRO A 268 39.86 26.38 -37.33
CA PRO A 268 40.52 27.35 -38.19
C PRO A 268 40.29 28.76 -37.63
N GLU A 269 41.39 29.51 -37.55
CA GLU A 269 41.39 30.97 -37.43
C GLU A 269 40.73 31.57 -38.67
N SER A 270 39.79 32.49 -38.48
CA SER A 270 39.60 33.59 -39.44
C SER A 270 38.88 34.75 -38.79
N ASP A 271 39.53 35.89 -38.93
CA ASP A 271 39.13 37.24 -38.59
C ASP A 271 37.76 37.67 -39.13
N SER A 272 37.24 38.70 -38.45
CA SER A 272 36.77 39.97 -39.00
C SER A 272 35.30 40.34 -38.74
N ALA A 273 35.19 41.38 -37.92
CA ALA A 273 34.26 42.51 -37.93
C ALA A 273 32.88 42.36 -38.61
N HIS A 274 31.83 42.61 -37.82
CA HIS A 274 31.01 43.81 -38.07
C HIS A 274 30.26 44.27 -36.82
N ARG A 275 30.41 45.56 -36.53
CA ARG A 275 29.60 46.35 -35.62
C ARG A 275 28.13 46.36 -36.08
N SER A 276 27.19 46.28 -35.14
CA SER A 276 26.03 47.16 -35.18
C SER A 276 25.51 47.46 -33.77
N THR A 277 25.45 48.74 -33.51
CA THR A 277 24.94 49.48 -32.35
C THR A 277 23.42 49.46 -32.31
N ILE A 278 22.81 49.13 -31.16
CA ILE A 278 21.51 49.71 -30.75
C ILE A 278 21.56 50.01 -29.24
N ASP A 279 21.29 51.28 -28.94
CA ASP A 279 21.17 51.92 -27.64
C ASP A 279 20.06 51.35 -26.74
N PRO A 280 20.23 51.40 -25.40
CA PRO A 280 19.14 51.26 -24.45
C PRO A 280 18.83 52.60 -23.80
N GLU A 281 17.64 53.18 -24.00
CA GLU A 281 17.10 54.11 -22.99
C GLU A 281 15.60 54.43 -23.12
N ARG A 282 14.98 54.57 -21.93
CA ARG A 282 13.69 55.18 -21.57
C ARG A 282 12.43 54.32 -21.77
N GLY A 283 11.51 54.22 -20.81
CA GLY A 283 11.42 54.84 -19.49
C GLY A 283 9.96 54.86 -19.00
N ARG A 284 9.81 54.73 -17.68
CA ARG A 284 8.79 55.33 -16.78
C ARG A 284 7.27 55.16 -17.01
N SER A 285 6.63 54.84 -15.86
CA SER A 285 5.32 55.26 -15.34
C SER A 285 4.07 54.85 -16.14
N GLY A 286 2.97 54.38 -15.56
CA GLY A 286 2.44 54.49 -14.21
C GLY A 286 0.96 54.84 -14.32
N ARG A 287 0.08 53.96 -13.83
CA ARG A 287 -1.24 54.20 -13.22
C ARG A 287 -1.86 52.87 -12.84
#